data_AF-A0A9J6GBB9-F1
#
_entry.id   AF-A0A9J6GBB9-F1
#
_cell.length_a   1.000
_cell.length_b   1.000
_cell.length_c   1.000
_cell.angle_alpha   90.00
_cell.angle_beta   90.00
_cell.angle_gamma   90.00
#
_symmetry.space_group_name_H-M   'P 1'
#
loop_
_entity.id
_entity.type
_entity.pdbx_description
1 polymer ?
#
loop_
_entity_poly.entity_id
_entity_poly.type
_entity_poly.pdbx_seq_one_letter_code
_entity_poly.pdbx_strand_id
1 'polypeptide(L)'
;MIKSLLSLNKEVVHILPVAQVDPTVLHDFLRKLIIDMEASGFKVIALISDNNSVNRKDAPFFAKPASLSIVCQHPADTSRPLFYFVLGQVHLLKCIRNNWVNQRNSWRCMCFPDPKSTDAQPKIPTALFRVLCQLHETEKNELLKVAPTLTLKALNPSNMERENIKLALKICN
;
A
#
# COMPACT_ATOMS: atom_id res chain seq x y z
N MET A 1 -5.97 15.76 -6.16
CA MET A 1 -4.85 15.91 -7.13
C MET A 1 -5.05 14.90 -8.23
N ILE A 2 -4.73 15.26 -9.47
CA ILE A 2 -4.79 14.38 -10.63
C ILE A 2 -3.40 14.19 -11.21
N LYS A 3 -3.17 13.03 -11.79
CA LYS A 3 -1.94 12.71 -12.51
C LYS A 3 -2.34 12.02 -13.80
N SER A 4 -1.87 12.56 -14.92
CA SER A 4 -2.08 11.92 -16.21
C SER A 4 -1.33 10.59 -16.26
N LEU A 5 -1.95 9.58 -16.87
CA LEU A 5 -1.30 8.30 -17.14
C LEU A 5 -0.38 8.38 -18.37
N LEU A 6 -0.78 9.19 -19.37
CA LEU A 6 -0.14 9.26 -20.69
C LEU A 6 0.82 10.46 -20.82
N SER A 7 0.85 11.35 -19.83
CA SER A 7 1.75 12.52 -19.82
C SER A 7 2.31 12.78 -18.43
N LEU A 8 3.28 13.68 -18.35
CA LEU A 8 3.87 14.11 -17.08
C LEU A 8 2.99 15.08 -16.29
N ASN A 9 1.84 15.49 -16.85
CA ASN A 9 0.97 16.50 -16.27
C ASN A 9 0.40 16.03 -14.93
N LYS A 10 0.49 16.91 -13.93
CA LYS A 10 0.03 16.67 -12.57
C LYS A 10 -0.49 17.98 -11.99
N GLU A 11 -1.75 17.97 -11.56
CA GLU A 11 -2.44 19.19 -11.14
C GLU A 11 -3.25 18.98 -9.86
N VAL A 12 -3.44 20.07 -9.13
CA VAL A 12 -4.31 20.10 -7.96
C VAL A 12 -5.69 20.58 -8.41
N VAL A 13 -6.64 19.65 -8.45
CA VAL A 13 -8.03 19.96 -8.87
C VAL A 13 -8.87 20.49 -7.71
N HIS A 14 -8.55 20.08 -6.48
CA HIS A 14 -9.33 20.49 -5.31
C HIS A 14 -8.50 20.38 -4.03
N ILE A 15 -8.79 21.29 -3.08
CA ILE A 15 -8.30 21.26 -1.71
C ILE A 15 -9.52 21.38 -0.80
N LEU A 16 -9.80 20.30 -0.06
CA LEU A 16 -10.89 20.28 0.91
C LEU A 16 -10.29 20.51 2.30
N PRO A 17 -10.63 21.61 3.01
CA PRO A 17 -10.24 21.78 4.40
C PRO A 17 -11.06 20.82 5.26
N VAL A 18 -10.38 19.90 5.96
CA VAL A 18 -11.01 18.82 6.72
C VAL A 18 -10.50 18.82 8.15
N ALA A 19 -11.41 18.94 9.13
CA ALA A 19 -11.12 18.67 10.54
C ALA A 19 -11.48 17.22 10.93
N GLN A 20 -12.67 16.76 10.51
CA GLN A 20 -13.11 15.37 10.51
C GLN A 20 -14.00 15.16 9.29
N VAL A 21 -13.76 14.11 8.51
CA VAL A 21 -14.61 13.74 7.36
C VAL A 21 -15.14 12.34 7.59
N ASP A 22 -16.46 12.23 7.48
CA ASP A 22 -17.15 10.95 7.47
C ASP A 22 -16.92 10.23 6.11
N PRO A 23 -16.78 8.90 6.09
CA PRO A 23 -16.66 8.14 4.84
C PRO A 23 -17.76 8.42 3.81
N THR A 24 -18.99 8.69 4.23
CA THR A 24 -20.12 9.00 3.34
C THR A 24 -19.94 10.35 2.65
N VAL A 25 -19.53 11.37 3.40
CA VAL A 25 -19.24 12.71 2.88
C VAL A 25 -18.06 12.66 1.90
N LEU A 26 -17.04 11.87 2.22
CA LEU A 26 -15.92 11.64 1.32
C LEU A 26 -16.39 10.99 0.01
N HIS A 27 -17.23 9.95 0.10
CA HIS A 27 -17.76 9.25 -1.06
C HIS A 27 -18.52 10.18 -2.01
N ASP A 28 -19.48 10.94 -1.46
CA ASP A 28 -20.30 11.85 -2.24
C ASP A 28 -19.45 12.92 -2.93
N PHE A 29 -18.46 13.43 -2.22
CA PHE A 29 -17.52 14.40 -2.76
C PHE A 29 -16.67 13.81 -3.90
N LEU A 30 -16.05 12.66 -3.69
CA LEU A 30 -15.23 11.97 -4.70
C LEU A 30 -16.05 11.62 -5.93
N ARG A 31 -17.25 11.08 -5.72
CA ARG A 31 -18.18 10.74 -6.80
C ARG A 31 -18.52 11.97 -7.65
N LYS A 32 -18.86 13.09 -7.01
CA LYS A 32 -19.15 14.34 -7.71
C LYS A 32 -17.94 14.85 -8.49
N LEU A 33 -16.76 14.86 -7.87
CA LEU A 33 -15.53 15.30 -8.51
C LEU A 33 -15.22 14.49 -9.78
N ILE A 34 -15.41 13.17 -9.74
CA ILE A 34 -15.18 12.30 -10.92
C ILE A 34 -16.16 12.65 -12.05
N ILE A 35 -17.44 12.88 -11.72
CA ILE A 35 -18.46 13.24 -12.71
C ILE A 35 -18.12 14.61 -13.35
N ASP A 36 -17.78 15.61 -12.55
CA ASP A 36 -17.44 16.95 -13.03
C ASP A 36 -16.19 16.95 -13.91
N MET A 37 -15.19 16.12 -13.55
CA MET A 37 -13.99 15.93 -14.36
C MET A 37 -14.29 15.26 -15.71
N GLU A 38 -15.15 14.24 -15.73
CA GLU A 38 -15.56 13.57 -16.97
C GLU A 38 -16.36 14.50 -17.88
N ALA A 39 -17.24 15.32 -17.32
CA ALA A 39 -17.98 16.34 -18.05
C ALA A 39 -17.03 17.38 -18.68
N SER A 40 -15.89 17.64 -18.05
CA SER A 40 -14.84 18.53 -18.57
C SER A 40 -13.95 17.89 -19.65
N GLY A 41 -14.20 16.63 -20.02
CA GLY A 41 -13.48 15.92 -21.06
C GLY A 41 -12.30 15.06 -20.58
N PHE A 42 -12.03 14.99 -19.28
CA PHE A 42 -11.02 14.07 -18.74
C PHE A 42 -11.55 12.63 -18.70
N LYS A 43 -10.64 11.67 -18.74
CA LYS A 43 -10.94 10.25 -18.51
C LYS A 43 -10.30 9.78 -17.21
N VAL A 44 -11.12 9.62 -16.17
CA VAL A 44 -10.70 9.14 -14.85
C VAL A 44 -10.74 7.62 -14.84
N ILE A 45 -9.58 6.99 -14.64
CA ILE A 45 -9.44 5.53 -14.70
C ILE A 45 -9.24 4.93 -13.31
N ALA A 46 -8.58 5.66 -12.41
CA ALA A 46 -8.23 5.15 -11.09
C ALA A 46 -8.29 6.21 -9.99
N LEU A 47 -8.65 5.78 -8.80
CA LEU A 47 -8.51 6.50 -7.53
C LEU A 47 -7.36 5.86 -6.74
N ILE A 48 -6.46 6.69 -6.23
CA ILE A 48 -5.35 6.23 -5.37
C ILE A 48 -5.48 6.97 -4.04
N SER A 49 -5.60 6.22 -2.95
CA SER A 49 -5.64 6.76 -1.60
C SER A 49 -4.63 6.07 -0.69
N ASP A 50 -4.45 6.63 0.51
CA ASP A 50 -3.68 5.99 1.55
C ASP A 50 -4.53 4.95 2.31
N ASN A 51 -3.87 4.19 3.19
CA ASN A 51 -4.51 3.19 4.02
C ASN A 51 -5.16 3.79 5.28
N ASN A 52 -5.69 5.01 5.24
CA ASN A 52 -6.42 5.56 6.37
C ASN A 52 -7.77 4.84 6.55
N SER A 53 -8.26 4.80 7.79
CA SER A 53 -9.53 4.15 8.15
C SER A 53 -10.73 4.74 7.41
N VAL A 54 -10.75 6.04 7.17
CA VAL A 54 -11.81 6.72 6.40
C VAL A 54 -11.81 6.25 4.94
N ASN A 55 -10.65 6.25 4.29
CA ASN A 55 -10.51 5.79 2.89
C ASN A 55 -10.86 4.31 2.72
N ARG A 56 -10.48 3.46 3.68
CA ARG A 56 -10.90 2.05 3.70
C ARG A 56 -12.41 1.87 3.82
N LYS A 57 -13.09 2.77 4.55
CA LYS A 57 -14.55 2.74 4.72
C LYS A 57 -15.28 3.39 3.55
N ASP A 58 -14.64 4.27 2.81
CA ASP A 58 -15.16 4.89 1.59
C ASP A 58 -15.21 3.89 0.41
N ALA A 59 -14.13 3.13 0.19
CA ALA A 59 -14.00 2.25 -0.97
C ALA A 59 -15.20 1.28 -1.19
N PRO A 60 -15.78 0.64 -0.16
CA PRO A 60 -16.95 -0.21 -0.33
C PRO A 60 -18.18 0.50 -0.91
N PHE A 61 -18.33 1.82 -0.76
CA PHE A 61 -19.47 2.56 -1.33
C PHE A 61 -19.43 2.62 -2.86
N PHE A 62 -18.25 2.45 -3.47
CA PHE A 62 -18.11 2.34 -4.93
C PHE A 62 -18.45 0.94 -5.47
N ALA A 63 -18.63 -0.06 -4.61
CA ALA A 63 -18.95 -1.44 -4.99
C ALA A 63 -20.43 -1.77 -4.71
N LYS A 64 -21.04 -2.58 -5.59
CA LYS A 64 -22.38 -3.14 -5.40
C LYS A 64 -22.32 -4.67 -5.56
N PRO A 65 -22.49 -5.47 -4.49
CA PRO A 65 -22.69 -5.10 -3.07
C PRO A 65 -21.42 -4.50 -2.43
N ALA A 66 -21.61 -3.78 -1.32
CA ALA A 66 -20.55 -3.07 -0.60
C ALA A 66 -19.49 -4.06 -0.08
N SER A 67 -18.39 -4.15 -0.81
CA SER A 67 -17.24 -4.99 -0.50
C SER A 67 -15.98 -4.25 -0.91
N LEU A 68 -14.87 -4.52 -0.23
CA LEU A 68 -13.59 -3.94 -0.59
C LEU A 68 -13.10 -4.61 -1.88
N SER A 69 -13.45 -3.99 -3.01
CA SER A 69 -13.02 -4.41 -4.35
C SER A 69 -12.06 -3.38 -4.93
N ILE A 70 -11.04 -3.86 -5.65
CA ILE A 70 -10.13 -3.00 -6.42
C ILE A 70 -10.84 -2.48 -7.68
N VAL A 71 -11.82 -3.23 -8.18
CA VAL A 71 -12.57 -2.88 -9.39
C VAL A 71 -13.99 -2.49 -8.99
N CYS A 72 -14.35 -1.24 -9.28
CA CYS A 72 -15.62 -0.64 -8.96
C CYS A 72 -16.35 -0.21 -10.24
N GLN A 73 -17.66 0.01 -10.13
CA GLN A 73 -18.44 0.58 -11.23
C GLN A 73 -18.11 2.07 -11.36
N HIS A 74 -17.81 2.54 -12.57
CA HIS A 74 -17.44 3.92 -12.76
C HIS A 74 -18.67 4.86 -12.65
N PRO A 75 -18.60 5.94 -11.83
CA PRO A 75 -19.79 6.74 -11.48
C PRO A 75 -20.35 7.60 -12.63
N ALA A 76 -19.52 7.96 -13.61
CA ALA A 76 -19.94 8.72 -14.79
C ALA A 76 -20.30 7.84 -16.01
N ASP A 77 -19.89 6.57 -16.02
CA ASP A 77 -20.04 5.69 -17.18
C ASP A 77 -20.01 4.23 -16.71
N THR A 78 -21.17 3.59 -16.66
CA THR A 78 -21.32 2.26 -16.10
C THR A 78 -20.69 1.15 -16.94
N SER A 79 -20.28 1.44 -18.19
CA SER A 79 -19.69 0.45 -19.10
C SER A 79 -18.21 0.16 -18.81
N ARG A 80 -17.54 1.02 -18.03
CA ARG A 80 -16.11 0.91 -17.75
C ARG A 80 -15.82 0.77 -16.26
N PRO A 81 -14.73 0.08 -15.91
CA PRO A 81 -14.30 -0.04 -14.53
C PRO A 81 -13.65 1.25 -14.02
N LEU A 82 -13.83 1.52 -12.74
CA LEU A 82 -13.01 2.45 -11.96
C LEU A 82 -12.11 1.61 -11.04
N PHE A 83 -10.79 1.82 -11.13
CA PHE A 83 -9.85 1.12 -10.26
C PHE A 83 -9.62 1.90 -8.96
N TYR A 84 -10.05 1.37 -7.82
CA TYR A 84 -9.83 1.98 -6.52
C TYR A 84 -8.66 1.29 -5.81
N PHE A 85 -7.51 1.98 -5.75
CA PHE A 85 -6.34 1.54 -5.00
C PHE A 85 -6.29 2.23 -3.63
N VAL A 86 -6.79 1.55 -2.60
CA VAL A 86 -6.72 2.01 -1.19
C VAL A 86 -5.29 1.91 -0.62
N LEU A 87 -4.38 1.27 -1.35
CA LEU A 87 -3.00 1.04 -0.94
C LEU A 87 -2.05 1.53 -2.02
N GLY A 88 -1.39 2.67 -1.79
CA GLY A 88 -0.17 2.99 -2.50
C GLY A 88 0.88 1.89 -2.27
N GLN A 89 1.53 1.40 -3.32
CA GLN A 89 2.53 0.31 -3.26
C GLN A 89 3.61 0.55 -2.19
N VAL A 90 4.02 1.81 -2.00
CA VAL A 90 4.98 2.22 -0.97
C VAL A 90 4.47 2.03 0.45
N HIS A 91 3.18 2.26 0.71
CA HIS A 91 2.60 2.07 2.04
C HIS A 91 2.46 0.58 2.36
N LEU A 92 2.13 -0.26 1.37
CA LEU A 92 2.06 -1.70 1.55
C LEU A 92 3.40 -2.28 2.02
N LEU A 93 4.50 -1.94 1.35
CA LEU A 93 5.84 -2.39 1.74
C LEU A 93 6.21 -1.92 3.15
N LYS A 94 5.90 -0.66 3.50
CA LYS A 94 6.09 -0.15 4.86
C LYS A 94 5.27 -0.95 5.88
N CYS A 95 4.01 -1.23 5.59
CA CYS A 95 3.13 -2.02 6.46
C CYS A 95 3.67 -3.44 6.65
N ILE A 96 4.07 -4.14 5.57
CA ILE A 96 4.65 -5.49 5.64
C ILE A 96 5.90 -5.47 6.53
N ARG A 97 6.83 -4.55 6.26
CA ARG A 97 8.07 -4.42 7.04
C ARG A 97 7.78 -4.10 8.51
N ASN A 98 6.92 -3.14 8.80
CA ASN A 98 6.59 -2.75 10.17
C ASN A 98 5.89 -3.88 10.93
N ASN A 99 4.97 -4.58 10.27
CA ASN A 99 4.30 -5.74 10.86
C ASN A 99 5.31 -6.84 11.16
N TRP A 100 6.25 -7.12 10.25
CA TRP A 100 7.29 -8.13 10.45
C TRP A 100 8.22 -7.79 11.61
N VAL A 101 8.70 -6.53 11.69
CA VAL A 101 9.55 -6.05 12.79
C VAL A 101 8.85 -6.11 14.14
N ASN A 102 7.54 -5.84 14.18
CA ASN A 102 6.74 -5.80 15.41
C ASN A 102 6.14 -7.16 15.81
N GLN A 103 6.45 -8.26 15.09
CA GLN A 103 5.98 -9.59 15.48
C GLN A 103 6.47 -9.94 16.90
N ARG A 104 5.54 -10.44 17.74
CA ARG A 104 5.81 -10.80 19.14
C ARG A 104 6.17 -12.27 19.33
N ASN A 105 6.11 -13.07 18.27
CA ASN A 105 6.47 -14.48 18.32
C ASN A 105 7.98 -14.66 18.52
N SER A 106 8.36 -15.84 19.01
CA SER A 106 9.77 -16.22 19.05
C SER A 106 10.32 -16.13 17.61
N TRP A 107 11.42 -15.38 17.45
CA TRP A 107 12.13 -15.17 16.18
C TRP A 107 11.54 -14.17 15.16
N ARG A 108 10.48 -13.43 15.50
CA ARG A 108 9.82 -12.47 14.58
C ARG A 108 9.50 -13.14 13.23
N CYS A 109 8.78 -14.24 13.30
CA CYS A 109 8.42 -15.02 12.12
C CYS A 109 7.20 -14.41 11.41
N MET A 110 7.21 -14.46 10.08
CA MET A 110 6.06 -14.16 9.24
C MET A 110 5.78 -15.41 8.40
N CYS A 111 4.61 -15.99 8.62
CA CYS A 111 4.10 -17.10 7.82
C CYS A 111 3.30 -16.55 6.65
N PHE A 112 3.49 -17.11 5.46
CA PHE A 112 2.71 -16.75 4.29
C PHE A 112 2.33 -18.02 3.51
N PRO A 113 1.17 -18.03 2.86
CA PRO A 113 0.78 -19.15 2.03
C PRO A 113 1.75 -19.26 0.84
N ASP A 114 2.12 -20.48 0.47
CA ASP A 114 2.88 -20.70 -0.76
C ASP A 114 1.97 -20.38 -1.96
N PRO A 115 2.27 -19.34 -2.77
CA PRO A 115 1.43 -18.99 -3.91
C PRO A 115 1.37 -20.07 -4.99
N LYS A 116 2.24 -21.09 -4.94
CA LYS A 116 2.28 -22.20 -5.90
C LYS A 116 1.68 -23.50 -5.36
N SER A 117 1.28 -23.58 -4.09
CA SER A 117 0.77 -24.83 -3.55
C SER A 117 -0.68 -25.06 -3.99
N THR A 118 -0.90 -26.10 -4.79
CA THR A 118 -2.23 -26.64 -5.16
C THR A 118 -2.69 -27.79 -4.27
N ASP A 119 -1.89 -28.17 -3.26
CA ASP A 119 -2.15 -29.35 -2.43
C ASP A 119 -3.19 -29.09 -1.32
N ALA A 120 -3.93 -30.13 -0.95
CA ALA A 120 -4.91 -30.12 0.15
C ALA A 120 -4.29 -29.84 1.54
N GLN A 121 -2.96 -29.89 1.66
CA GLN A 121 -2.18 -29.50 2.83
C GLN A 121 -1.07 -28.55 2.37
N PRO A 122 -1.34 -27.24 2.31
CA PRO A 122 -0.37 -26.27 1.82
C PRO A 122 0.82 -26.20 2.77
N LYS A 123 2.05 -26.33 2.23
CA LYS A 123 3.26 -25.94 2.97
C LYS A 123 3.14 -24.45 3.29
N ILE A 124 3.41 -24.08 4.53
CA ILE A 124 3.40 -22.68 4.97
C ILE A 124 4.85 -22.23 5.15
N PRO A 125 5.47 -21.62 4.11
CA PRO A 125 6.76 -20.96 4.25
C PRO A 125 6.76 -20.00 5.43
N THR A 126 7.89 -19.98 6.14
CA THR A 126 8.10 -19.10 7.29
C THR A 126 9.35 -18.25 7.04
N ALA A 127 9.18 -16.94 6.97
CA ALA A 127 10.28 -15.99 6.92
C ALA A 127 10.64 -15.52 8.33
N LEU A 128 11.92 -15.63 8.70
CA LEU A 128 12.44 -15.28 10.02
C LEU A 128 13.20 -13.96 9.95
N PHE A 129 12.74 -12.92 10.64
CA PHE A 129 13.43 -11.63 10.61
C PHE A 129 14.83 -11.71 11.22
N ARG A 130 15.02 -12.60 12.20
CA ARG A 130 16.31 -12.76 12.89
C ARG A 130 17.44 -13.22 11.96
N VAL A 131 17.11 -13.92 10.87
CA VAL A 131 18.10 -14.32 9.86
C VAL A 131 18.74 -13.09 9.22
N LEU A 132 17.96 -12.03 8.98
CA LEU A 132 18.49 -10.76 8.46
C LEU A 132 19.40 -10.07 9.49
N CYS A 133 19.03 -10.12 10.77
CA CYS A 133 19.89 -9.59 11.84
C CYS A 133 21.21 -10.37 11.95
N GLN A 134 21.16 -11.70 11.84
CA GLN A 134 22.35 -12.55 11.86
C GLN A 134 23.23 -12.30 10.65
N LEU A 135 22.65 -12.20 9.45
CA LEU A 135 23.37 -11.87 8.22
C LEU A 135 24.14 -10.55 8.36
N HIS A 136 23.47 -9.51 8.86
CA HIS A 136 24.11 -8.22 9.09
C HIS A 136 25.28 -8.31 10.08
N GLU A 137 25.12 -9.05 11.18
CA GLU A 137 26.19 -9.19 12.17
C GLU A 137 27.37 -10.04 11.71
N THR A 138 27.13 -11.08 10.90
CA THR A 138 28.20 -11.89 10.32
C THR A 138 29.02 -11.07 9.33
N GLU A 139 28.37 -10.24 8.51
CA GLU A 139 29.03 -9.49 7.43
C GLU A 139 29.50 -8.09 7.84
N LYS A 140 29.26 -7.65 9.09
CA LYS A 140 29.51 -6.25 9.47
C LYS A 140 30.97 -5.83 9.26
N ASN A 141 31.90 -6.74 9.55
CA ASN A 141 33.35 -6.53 9.48
C ASN A 141 33.98 -7.05 8.18
N GLU A 142 33.18 -7.68 7.31
CA GLU A 142 33.65 -8.22 6.04
C GLU A 142 33.77 -7.11 4.98
N LEU A 143 34.83 -7.20 4.17
CA LEU A 143 35.03 -6.28 3.03
C LEU A 143 34.02 -6.54 1.91
N LEU A 144 33.67 -7.81 1.69
CA LEU A 144 32.69 -8.25 0.71
C LEU A 144 31.44 -8.74 1.44
N LYS A 145 30.30 -8.13 1.15
CA LYS A 145 29.01 -8.40 1.81
C LYS A 145 28.02 -8.94 0.79
N VAL A 146 27.26 -9.96 1.14
CA VAL A 146 26.14 -10.46 0.33
C VAL A 146 24.98 -9.45 0.37
N ALA A 147 24.77 -8.79 1.52
CA ALA A 147 23.72 -7.78 1.68
C ALA A 147 24.29 -6.39 2.04
N PRO A 148 25.01 -5.72 1.12
CA PRO A 148 25.70 -4.46 1.42
C PRO A 148 24.76 -3.29 1.73
N THR A 149 23.51 -3.37 1.25
CA THR A 149 22.49 -2.34 1.48
C THR A 149 21.77 -2.50 2.81
N LEU A 150 21.89 -3.68 3.45
CA LEU A 150 21.25 -3.98 4.74
C LEU A 150 21.97 -3.25 5.86
N THR A 151 21.24 -2.37 6.53
CA THR A 151 21.79 -1.49 7.57
C THR A 151 21.07 -1.72 8.89
N LEU A 152 21.76 -1.47 10.01
CA LEU A 152 21.15 -1.53 11.34
C LEU A 152 19.86 -0.69 11.45
N LYS A 153 19.82 0.47 10.78
CA LYS A 153 18.62 1.33 10.71
C LYS A 153 17.44 0.69 9.99
N ALA A 154 17.69 -0.17 9.00
CA ALA A 154 16.63 -0.93 8.34
C ALA A 154 16.10 -2.02 9.28
N LEU A 155 16.98 -2.69 10.03
CA LEU A 155 16.66 -3.78 10.94
C LEU A 155 15.97 -3.33 12.24
N ASN A 156 16.38 -2.18 12.79
CA ASN A 156 15.86 -1.59 14.01
C ASN A 156 15.49 -0.10 13.82
N PRO A 157 14.42 0.18 13.06
CA PRO A 157 14.02 1.55 12.73
C PRO A 157 13.29 2.22 13.91
N SER A 158 13.65 3.48 14.19
CA SER A 158 12.88 4.38 15.05
C SER A 158 11.50 4.69 14.46
N ASN A 159 10.61 5.31 15.26
CA ASN A 159 9.26 5.67 14.81
C ASN A 159 9.26 6.57 13.56
N MET A 160 10.20 7.51 13.45
CA MET A 160 10.33 8.35 12.24
C MET A 160 10.84 7.55 11.04
N GLU A 161 11.79 6.65 11.26
CA GLU A 161 12.38 5.80 10.20
C GLU A 161 11.40 4.73 9.67
N ARG A 162 10.32 4.44 10.41
CA ARG A 162 9.22 3.59 9.94
C ARG A 162 8.48 4.16 8.73
N GLU A 163 8.49 5.47 8.56
CA GLU A 163 7.86 6.11 7.40
C GLU A 163 8.74 6.15 6.15
N ASN A 164 10.03 5.82 6.28
CA ASN A 164 10.99 5.86 5.18
C ASN A 164 10.92 4.59 4.32
N ILE A 165 10.40 4.72 3.10
CA ILE A 165 10.32 3.63 2.12
C ILE A 165 11.69 3.07 1.72
N LYS A 166 12.74 3.90 1.66
CA LYS A 166 14.09 3.45 1.28
C LYS A 166 14.64 2.43 2.28
N LEU A 167 14.28 2.55 3.55
CA LEU A 167 14.67 1.59 4.58
C LEU A 167 13.87 0.29 4.49
N ALA A 168 12.59 0.35 4.11
CA ALA A 168 11.79 -0.84 3.88
C ALA A 168 12.30 -1.63 2.66
N LEU A 169 12.69 -0.94 1.58
CA LEU A 169 13.24 -1.58 0.38
C LEU A 169 14.52 -2.37 0.67
N LYS A 170 15.37 -1.91 1.58
CA LYS A 170 16.59 -2.63 1.98
C LYS A 170 16.35 -4.01 2.62
N ILE A 171 15.13 -4.29 3.10
CA ILE A 171 14.75 -5.58 3.67
C ILE A 171 14.14 -6.51 2.61
N CYS A 172 13.53 -5.94 1.56
CA CYS A 172 12.77 -6.67 0.54
C CYS A 172 13.49 -6.71 -0.82
N ASN A 173 14.80 -6.44 -0.84
CA ASN A 173 15.60 -6.35 -2.06
C ASN A 173 16.22 -7.68 -2.47
#